data_AF-A0A7S2PCS7-F1
#
_entry.id   AF-A0A7S2PCS7-F1
#
_cell.length_a   1.000
_cell.length_b   1.000
_cell.length_c   1.000
_cell.angle_alpha   90.00
_cell.angle_beta   90.00
_cell.angle_gamma   90.00
#
_symmetry.space_group_name_H-M   'P 1'
#
loop_
_entity.id
_entity.type
_entity.pdbx_description
1 polymer ?
#
loop_
_entity_poly.entity_id
_entity_poly.type
_entity_poly.pdbx_seq_one_letter_code
_entity_poly.pdbx_strand_id
1 'polypeptide(L)'
;ETGEIAPHVWDLFLYKVLKDNDMNAANQFMVAVKTNDGAAQQQFQNNYFPYAVQALKEHVGGILNDVNQLTMKAQSYDLNTHPRVPVIVAHNNLVRDTFTMTLALLQKY
;
A
#
# COMPACT_ATOMS: atom_id res chain seq x y z
N GLU A 1 2.33 -15.30 6.84
CA GLU A 1 1.96 -14.43 5.70
C GLU A 1 3.24 -14.01 4.98
N THR A 2 3.26 -13.83 3.66
CA THR A 2 4.49 -13.64 2.85
C THR A 2 4.79 -12.16 2.53
N GLY A 3 3.86 -11.24 2.79
CA GLY A 3 3.96 -9.82 2.41
C GLY A 3 3.74 -9.55 0.91
N GLU A 4 3.45 -10.61 0.13
CA GLU A 4 3.31 -10.57 -1.33
C GLU A 4 2.20 -9.62 -1.78
N ILE A 5 2.47 -8.93 -2.89
CA ILE A 5 1.57 -7.94 -3.46
C ILE A 5 0.77 -8.61 -4.57
N ALA A 6 -0.54 -8.69 -4.38
CA ALA A 6 -1.42 -9.28 -5.37
C ALA A 6 -1.42 -8.45 -6.67
N PRO A 7 -1.53 -9.07 -7.85
CA PRO A 7 -1.47 -8.37 -9.14
C PRO A 7 -2.39 -7.14 -9.25
N HIS A 8 -3.62 -7.26 -8.77
CA HIS A 8 -4.61 -6.18 -8.82
C HIS A 8 -4.24 -4.95 -7.97
N VAL A 9 -3.36 -5.09 -6.98
CA VAL A 9 -2.85 -3.94 -6.20
C VAL A 9 -1.97 -3.07 -7.08
N TRP A 10 -1.14 -3.68 -7.94
CA TRP A 10 -0.33 -2.94 -8.90
C TRP A 10 -1.20 -2.14 -9.88
N ASP A 11 -2.28 -2.75 -10.38
CA ASP A 11 -3.24 -2.06 -11.26
C ASP A 11 -3.91 -0.89 -10.53
N LEU A 12 -4.29 -1.04 -9.27
CA LEU A 12 -4.90 0.02 -8.48
C LEU A 12 -3.97 1.23 -8.32
N PHE A 13 -2.71 0.99 -7.95
CA PHE A 13 -1.72 2.06 -7.78
C PHE A 13 -1.36 2.72 -9.10
N LEU A 14 -1.23 1.93 -10.17
CA LEU A 14 -1.03 2.49 -11.51
C LEU A 14 -2.22 3.35 -11.94
N TYR A 15 -3.45 2.88 -11.78
CA TYR A 15 -4.64 3.67 -12.09
C TYR A 15 -4.68 4.97 -11.31
N LYS A 16 -4.33 4.94 -10.01
CA LYS A 16 -4.25 6.16 -9.19
C LYS A 16 -3.21 7.15 -9.75
N VAL A 17 -1.99 6.67 -10.00
CA VAL A 17 -0.91 7.51 -10.58
C VAL A 17 -1.36 8.13 -11.90
N LEU A 18 -1.96 7.34 -12.79
CA LEU A 18 -2.48 7.86 -14.05
C LEU A 18 -3.58 8.88 -13.80
N LYS A 19 -4.56 8.60 -12.93
CA LYS A 19 -5.68 9.50 -12.65
C LYS A 19 -5.21 10.87 -12.14
N ASP A 20 -4.17 10.89 -11.32
CA ASP A 20 -3.63 12.11 -10.72
C ASP A 20 -2.81 12.95 -11.73
N ASN A 21 -2.37 12.37 -12.87
CA ASN A 21 -1.49 13.04 -13.83
C ASN A 21 -2.08 13.17 -15.26
N ASP A 22 -2.78 12.14 -15.74
CA ASP A 22 -3.46 12.05 -17.03
C ASP A 22 -4.75 11.20 -16.92
N MET A 23 -5.88 11.90 -16.78
CA MET A 23 -7.21 11.29 -16.69
C MET A 23 -7.58 10.46 -17.93
N ASN A 24 -7.09 10.83 -19.12
CA ASN A 24 -7.40 10.08 -20.34
C ASN A 24 -6.68 8.74 -20.35
N ALA A 25 -5.39 8.74 -19.99
CA ALA A 25 -4.61 7.52 -19.80
C ALA A 25 -5.22 6.61 -18.72
N ALA A 26 -5.69 7.19 -17.61
CA ALA A 26 -6.37 6.45 -16.55
C ALA A 26 -7.64 5.74 -17.04
N ASN A 27 -8.46 6.44 -17.84
CA ASN A 27 -9.67 5.87 -18.42
C ASN A 27 -9.36 4.74 -19.41
N GLN A 28 -8.34 4.91 -20.26
CA GLN A 28 -7.90 3.87 -21.20
C GLN A 28 -7.39 2.62 -20.46
N PHE A 29 -6.56 2.81 -19.43
CA PHE A 29 -6.08 1.72 -18.59
C PHE A 29 -7.23 0.98 -17.89
N MET A 30 -8.19 1.73 -17.32
CA MET A 30 -9.36 1.15 -16.66
C MET A 30 -10.22 0.33 -17.63
N VAL A 31 -10.38 0.78 -18.88
CA VAL A 31 -11.07 -0.01 -19.92
C VAL A 31 -10.31 -1.30 -20.19
N ALA A 32 -8.99 -1.24 -20.41
CA ALA A 32 -8.17 -2.42 -20.66
C ALA A 32 -8.29 -3.48 -19.54
N VAL A 33 -8.21 -3.05 -18.27
CA VAL A 33 -8.40 -3.92 -17.11
C VAL A 33 -9.81 -4.53 -17.08
N LYS A 34 -10.86 -3.73 -17.34
CA LYS A 34 -12.25 -4.21 -17.31
C LYS A 34 -12.61 -5.16 -18.45
N THR A 35 -12.00 -4.98 -19.62
CA THR A 35 -12.26 -5.82 -20.80
C THR A 35 -11.34 -7.03 -20.88
N ASN A 36 -10.46 -7.24 -19.90
CA ASN A 36 -9.39 -8.24 -19.92
C ASN A 36 -8.48 -8.12 -21.15
N ASP A 37 -8.23 -6.89 -21.62
CA ASP A 37 -7.23 -6.63 -22.66
C ASP A 37 -5.83 -6.62 -22.01
N GLY A 38 -5.29 -7.84 -21.84
CA GLY A 38 -4.00 -8.03 -21.20
C GLY A 38 -2.83 -7.39 -21.95
N ALA A 39 -2.94 -7.21 -23.27
CA ALA A 39 -1.89 -6.57 -24.06
C ALA A 39 -1.81 -5.07 -23.75
N ALA A 40 -2.94 -4.38 -23.77
CA ALA A 40 -3.02 -2.97 -23.41
C ALA A 40 -2.65 -2.77 -21.92
N GLN A 41 -3.16 -3.61 -21.02
CA GLN A 41 -2.81 -3.55 -19.60
C GLN A 41 -1.30 -3.69 -19.38
N GLN A 42 -0.66 -4.69 -20.00
CA GLN A 42 0.77 -4.92 -19.88
C GLN A 42 1.59 -3.77 -20.46
N GLN A 43 1.13 -3.12 -21.54
CA GLN A 43 1.78 -1.94 -22.09
C GLN A 43 1.80 -0.78 -21.09
N PHE A 44 0.66 -0.50 -20.43
CA PHE A 44 0.61 0.50 -19.37
C PHE A 44 1.51 0.13 -18.19
N GLN A 45 1.48 -1.13 -17.75
CA GLN A 45 2.36 -1.60 -16.69
C GLN A 45 3.83 -1.35 -17.06
N ASN A 46 4.28 -1.78 -18.24
CA ASN A 46 5.68 -1.58 -18.66
C ASN A 46 6.11 -0.09 -18.67
N ASN A 47 5.21 0.81 -19.07
CA ASN A 47 5.53 2.23 -19.20
C ASN A 47 5.54 2.97 -17.86
N TYR A 48 4.74 2.52 -16.89
CA TYR A 48 4.46 3.29 -15.68
C TYR A 48 4.72 2.55 -14.38
N PHE A 49 5.16 1.28 -14.43
CA PHE A 49 5.42 0.46 -13.25
C PHE A 49 6.35 1.13 -12.22
N PRO A 50 7.44 1.83 -12.58
CA PRO A 50 8.28 2.52 -11.60
C PRO A 50 7.50 3.53 -10.74
N TYR A 51 6.52 4.22 -11.32
CA TYR A 51 5.67 5.16 -10.59
C TYR A 51 4.68 4.44 -9.67
N ALA A 52 4.13 3.30 -10.11
CA ALA A 52 3.28 2.47 -9.27
C ALA A 52 4.06 1.90 -8.06
N VAL A 53 5.31 1.45 -8.28
CA VAL A 53 6.23 1.02 -7.21
C VAL A 53 6.48 2.16 -6.23
N GLN A 54 6.81 3.35 -6.72
CA GLN A 54 7.07 4.49 -5.86
C GLN A 54 5.83 4.89 -5.04
N ALA A 55 4.66 4.99 -5.68
CA ALA A 55 3.41 5.32 -5.00
C ALA A 55 3.03 4.26 -3.93
N LEU A 56 3.30 2.98 -4.20
CA LEU A 56 3.07 1.91 -3.23
C LEU A 56 4.09 1.95 -2.08
N LYS A 57 5.37 2.23 -2.34
CA LYS A 57 6.40 2.47 -1.31
C LYS A 57 5.99 3.60 -0.37
N GLU A 58 5.54 4.72 -0.92
CA GLU A 58 5.06 5.88 -0.14
C GLU A 58 3.85 5.52 0.71
N HIS A 59 2.87 4.81 0.14
CA HIS A 59 1.69 4.40 0.89
C HIS A 59 2.02 3.46 2.06
N VAL A 60 2.82 2.41 1.80
CA VAL A 60 3.26 1.47 2.84
C VAL A 60 4.11 2.17 3.90
N GLY A 61 5.02 3.07 3.49
CA GLY A 61 5.81 3.88 4.40
C GLY A 61 4.96 4.78 5.29
N GLY A 62 3.90 5.38 4.74
CA GLY A 62 2.92 6.17 5.49
C GLY A 62 2.21 5.34 6.56
N ILE A 63 1.73 4.14 6.21
CA ILE A 63 1.10 3.21 7.16
C ILE A 63 2.06 2.88 8.32
N LEU A 64 3.32 2.56 8.00
CA LEU A 64 4.31 2.23 9.03
C LEU A 64 4.58 3.43 9.96
N ASN A 65 4.69 4.63 9.41
CA ASN A 65 4.82 5.84 10.20
C ASN A 65 3.61 6.05 11.12
N ASP A 66 2.40 5.97 10.58
CA ASP A 66 1.17 6.19 11.35
C ASP A 66 1.00 5.17 12.47
N VAL A 67 1.27 3.89 12.21
CA VAL A 67 1.21 2.82 13.21
C VAL A 67 2.25 3.02 14.31
N ASN A 68 3.45 3.49 13.96
CA ASN A 68 4.47 3.84 14.97
C ASN A 68 4.00 4.98 15.86
N GLN A 69 3.45 6.06 15.29
CA GLN A 69 2.90 7.19 16.06
C GLN A 69 1.73 6.75 16.96
N LEU A 70 0.82 5.93 16.45
CA LEU A 70 -0.30 5.38 17.21
C LEU A 70 0.16 4.48 18.35
N THR A 71 1.23 3.71 18.14
CA THR A 71 1.82 2.85 19.19
C THR A 71 2.45 3.69 20.29
N MET A 72 3.25 4.70 19.93
CA MET A 72 3.84 5.62 20.90
C MET A 72 2.76 6.34 21.72
N LYS A 73 1.68 6.79 21.04
CA LYS A 73 0.53 7.40 21.71
C LYS A 73 -0.18 6.41 22.64
N ALA A 74 -0.44 5.18 22.19
CA ALA A 74 -1.09 4.16 23.00
C ALA A 74 -0.29 3.85 24.29
N GLN A 75 1.04 3.76 24.17
CA GLN A 75 1.93 3.48 25.29
C GLN A 75 2.03 4.64 26.30
N SER A 76 1.58 5.84 25.95
CA SER A 76 1.56 6.99 26.87
C SER A 76 0.39 6.96 27.87
N TYR A 77 -0.63 6.12 27.65
CA TYR A 77 -1.80 6.05 28.53
C TYR A 77 -1.56 5.15 29.76
N ASP A 78 -2.14 5.55 30.90
CA ASP A 78 -2.17 4.74 32.12
C ASP A 78 -3.09 3.52 31.95
N LEU A 79 -2.56 2.33 32.23
CA LEU A 79 -3.26 1.06 32.11
C LEU A 79 -4.45 0.93 33.07
N ASN A 80 -4.42 1.62 34.22
CA ASN A 80 -5.54 1.57 35.17
C ASN A 80 -6.79 2.26 34.64
N THR A 81 -6.59 3.28 33.79
CA THR A 81 -7.68 4.04 33.16
C THR A 81 -7.95 3.58 31.72
N HIS A 82 -6.95 2.99 31.06
CA HIS A 82 -7.02 2.51 29.68
C HIS A 82 -6.56 1.03 29.58
N PRO A 83 -7.32 0.07 30.13
CA PRO A 83 -6.92 -1.34 30.21
C PRO A 83 -6.82 -2.04 28.84
N ARG A 84 -7.31 -1.42 27.77
CA ARG A 84 -7.25 -1.96 26.39
C ARG A 84 -5.94 -1.64 25.67
N VAL A 85 -5.08 -0.79 26.22
CA VAL A 85 -3.78 -0.41 25.61
C VAL A 85 -2.95 -1.63 25.16
N PRO A 86 -2.82 -2.73 25.95
CA PRO A 86 -2.04 -3.88 25.52
C PRO A 86 -2.56 -4.51 24.22
N VAL A 87 -3.88 -4.60 24.06
CA VAL A 87 -4.51 -5.16 22.85
C VAL A 87 -4.30 -4.23 21.65
N ILE A 88 -4.39 -2.92 21.86
CA ILE A 88 -4.13 -1.93 20.80
C ILE A 88 -2.68 -2.02 20.33
N VAL A 89 -1.72 -2.08 21.27
CA VAL A 89 -0.29 -2.23 20.94
C VAL A 89 -0.02 -3.55 20.21
N ALA A 90 -0.64 -4.65 20.63
CA ALA A 90 -0.53 -5.93 19.94
C ALA A 90 -1.06 -5.87 18.50
N HIS A 91 -2.21 -5.22 18.28
CA HIS A 91 -2.75 -5.00 16.95
C HIS A 91 -1.81 -4.14 16.09
N ASN A 92 -1.32 -3.02 16.63
CA ASN A 92 -0.39 -2.16 15.92
C ASN A 92 0.90 -2.89 15.54
N ASN A 93 1.44 -3.74 16.43
CA ASN A 93 2.60 -4.57 16.11
C ASN A 93 2.31 -5.53 14.95
N LEU A 94 1.15 -6.21 14.96
CA LEU A 94 0.75 -7.07 13.85
C LEU A 94 0.72 -6.29 12.52
N VAL A 95 0.07 -5.13 12.49
CA VAL A 95 0.00 -4.29 11.29
C VAL A 95 1.41 -3.86 10.84
N ARG A 96 2.24 -3.35 11.76
CA ARG A 96 3.63 -2.94 11.46
C ARG A 96 4.41 -4.09 10.87
N ASP A 97 4.34 -5.27 11.47
CA ASP A 97 5.14 -6.42 11.06
C ASP A 97 4.70 -6.90 9.67
N THR A 98 3.39 -6.98 9.40
CA THR A 98 2.85 -7.30 8.06
C THR A 98 3.33 -6.30 7.00
N PHE A 99 3.18 -4.99 7.24
CA PHE A 99 3.57 -3.98 6.25
C PHE A 99 5.10 -3.84 6.11
N THR A 100 5.88 -4.21 7.12
CA THR A 100 7.35 -4.28 7.03
C THR A 100 7.78 -5.38 6.05
N MET A 101 7.09 -6.52 6.04
CA MET A 101 7.35 -7.58 5.05
C MET A 101 7.06 -7.09 3.62
N THR A 102 5.94 -6.40 3.42
CA THR A 102 5.61 -5.80 2.12
C THR A 102 6.62 -4.74 1.70
N LEU A 103 7.07 -3.87 2.60
CA LEU A 103 8.09 -2.86 2.29
C LEU A 103 9.42 -3.51 1.87
N ALA A 104 9.83 -4.58 2.55
CA ALA A 104 11.05 -5.32 2.20
C ALA A 104 10.97 -5.96 0.80
N LEU A 105 9.78 -6.40 0.35
CA LEU A 105 9.59 -6.83 -1.03
C LEU A 105 9.64 -5.66 -2.00
N LEU A 106 9.01 -4.54 -1.66
CA LEU A 106 9.01 -3.33 -2.50
C LEU A 106 10.42 -2.79 -2.75
N GLN A 107 11.33 -2.90 -1.78
CA GLN A 107 12.72 -2.48 -1.91
C GLN A 107 13.53 -3.30 -2.93
N LYS A 108 13.01 -4.46 -3.37
CA LYS A 108 13.65 -5.29 -4.41
C LYS A 108 13.33 -4.83 -5.83
N TYR A 109 12.33 -3.96 -6.00
CA TYR A 109 11.98 -3.29 -7.26
C TYR A 109 12.59 -1.89 -7.29
#